data_AF-A0A2G1VN20-F1
#
_entry.id   AF-A0A2G1VN20-F1
#
_cell.length_a   1.000
_cell.length_b   1.000
_cell.length_c   1.000
_cell.angle_alpha   90.00
_cell.angle_beta   90.00
_cell.angle_gamma   90.00
#
_symmetry.space_group_name_H-M   'P 1'
#
loop_
_entity.id
_entity.type
_entity.pdbx_description
1 polymer ?
#
loop_
_entity_poly.entity_id
_entity_poly.type
_entity_poly.pdbx_seq_one_letter_code
_entity_poly.pdbx_strand_id
1 'polypeptide(L)'
;MANVLKKIVVSNPLINFEMHAHAEMYDCIENDEEMAAFYHHLLDIADHYENQGIDRPLYRSMIYAMIAYSTDCNINAQMLLL
;
A
#
# COMPACT_ATOMS: atom_id res chain seq x y z
N MET A 1 -17.59 10.57 11.22
CA MET A 1 -16.39 10.05 11.92
C MET A 1 -15.19 10.69 11.25
N ALA A 2 -14.21 11.21 11.99
CA ALA A 2 -13.01 11.76 11.36
C ALA A 2 -12.11 10.59 10.94
N ASN A 3 -11.61 10.60 9.70
CA ASN A 3 -10.63 9.61 9.24
C ASN A 3 -9.31 9.80 10.00
N VAL A 4 -8.77 8.70 10.49
CA VAL A 4 -7.46 8.62 11.15
C VAL A 4 -6.38 8.28 10.14
N LEU A 5 -6.72 7.49 9.11
CA LEU A 5 -5.78 7.03 8.11
C LEU A 5 -5.55 8.07 7.02
N LYS A 6 -4.27 8.37 6.76
CA LYS A 6 -3.86 9.36 5.77
C LYS A 6 -3.74 8.74 4.37
N LYS A 7 -4.26 9.44 3.38
CA LYS A 7 -4.13 9.07 1.96
C LYS A 7 -2.93 9.75 1.33
N ILE A 8 -2.19 9.04 0.49
CA ILE A 8 -1.12 9.63 -0.33
C ILE A 8 -1.77 10.26 -1.56
N VAL A 9 -1.91 11.59 -1.56
CA VAL A 9 -2.59 12.34 -2.64
C VAL A 9 -1.63 12.88 -3.71
N VAL A 10 -0.33 12.96 -3.41
CA VAL A 10 0.71 13.39 -4.36
C VAL A 10 1.67 12.24 -4.56
N SER A 11 2.02 11.97 -5.82
CA SER A 11 2.96 10.91 -6.20
C SER A 11 2.53 9.52 -5.71
N ASN A 12 1.26 9.14 -5.95
CA ASN A 12 0.71 7.83 -5.57
C ASN A 12 1.64 6.69 -6.06
N PRO A 13 2.27 5.92 -5.15
CA PRO A 13 3.22 4.88 -5.51
C PRO A 13 2.65 3.83 -6.47
N LEU A 14 1.34 3.55 -6.41
CA LEU A 14 0.67 2.58 -7.27
C LEU A 14 0.85 2.88 -8.77
N ILE A 15 0.94 4.16 -9.14
CA ILE A 15 1.17 4.58 -10.53
C ILE A 15 2.59 4.17 -10.99
N ASN A 16 3.59 4.31 -10.11
CA ASN A 16 4.98 3.96 -10.42
C ASN A 16 5.19 2.45 -10.60
N PHE A 17 4.27 1.64 -10.05
CA PHE A 17 4.26 0.18 -10.20
C PHE A 17 3.27 -0.29 -11.27
N GLU A 18 2.84 0.60 -12.17
CA GLU A 18 1.91 0.32 -13.29
C GLU A 18 0.53 -0.21 -12.84
N MET A 19 0.15 0.02 -11.58
CA MET A 19 -1.13 -0.43 -11.01
C MET A 19 -2.25 0.59 -11.18
N HIS A 20 -2.47 1.06 -12.41
CA HIS A 20 -3.41 2.16 -12.68
C HIS A 20 -4.82 1.90 -12.14
N ALA A 21 -5.37 0.69 -12.31
CA ALA A 21 -6.68 0.34 -11.77
C ALA A 21 -6.75 0.42 -10.24
N HIS A 22 -5.68 0.04 -9.54
CA HIS A 22 -5.63 0.12 -8.08
C HIS A 22 -5.43 1.56 -7.62
N ALA A 23 -4.74 2.38 -8.40
CA ALA A 23 -4.63 3.82 -8.12
C ALA A 23 -6.00 4.51 -8.21
N GLU A 24 -6.81 4.19 -9.23
CA GLU A 24 -8.18 4.70 -9.35
C GLU A 24 -9.07 4.24 -8.18
N MET A 25 -9.00 2.96 -7.81
CA MET A 25 -9.68 2.44 -6.62
C MET A 25 -9.24 3.16 -5.35
N TYR A 26 -7.92 3.33 -5.18
CA TYR A 26 -7.35 4.04 -4.05
C TYR A 26 -7.94 5.43 -3.96
N ASP A 27 -7.94 6.20 -5.04
CA ASP A 27 -8.45 7.59 -5.09
C ASP A 27 -9.93 7.71 -4.68
N CYS A 28 -10.74 6.67 -4.89
CA CYS A 28 -12.16 6.65 -4.53
C CYS A 28 -12.43 6.32 -3.04
N ILE A 29 -11.44 5.86 -2.26
CA ILE A 29 -11.62 5.53 -0.84
C ILE A 29 -11.96 6.77 0.00
N GLU A 30 -13.05 6.70 0.78
CA GLU A 30 -13.56 7.83 1.57
C GLU A 30 -13.43 7.63 3.08
N ASN A 31 -13.23 6.41 3.56
CA ASN A 31 -13.18 6.10 4.99
C ASN A 31 -12.05 5.13 5.38
N ASP A 32 -11.77 5.07 6.69
CA ASP A 32 -10.68 4.25 7.25
C ASP A 32 -10.90 2.74 7.05
N GLU A 33 -12.14 2.26 7.06
CA GLU A 33 -12.46 0.84 6.88
C GLU A 33 -12.13 0.37 5.45
N GLU A 34 -12.55 1.16 4.45
CA GLU A 34 -12.18 0.96 3.06
C GLU A 34 -10.67 1.05 2.83
N MET A 35 -10.00 2.00 3.50
CA MET A 35 -8.55 2.16 3.42
C MET A 35 -7.81 0.92 3.96
N ALA A 36 -8.24 0.42 5.12
CA ALA A 36 -7.68 -0.78 5.72
C ALA A 36 -7.92 -2.01 4.83
N ALA A 37 -9.14 -2.18 4.31
CA ALA A 37 -9.48 -3.25 3.38
C ALA A 37 -8.63 -3.21 2.10
N PHE A 38 -8.38 -2.01 1.57
CA PHE A 38 -7.52 -1.83 0.40
C PHE A 38 -6.07 -2.24 0.67
N TYR A 39 -5.49 -1.87 1.82
CA TYR A 39 -4.15 -2.31 2.18
C TYR A 39 -4.05 -3.82 2.37
N HIS A 40 -5.06 -4.46 2.99
CA HIS A 40 -5.12 -5.92 3.07
C HIS A 40 -5.17 -6.56 1.68
N HIS A 41 -5.98 -6.02 0.77
CA HIS A 41 -6.04 -6.50 -0.61
C HIS A 41 -4.69 -6.43 -1.33
N LEU A 42 -3.94 -5.33 -1.17
CA LEU A 42 -2.60 -5.21 -1.77
C LEU A 42 -1.61 -6.23 -1.17
N LEU A 43 -1.69 -6.49 0.13
CA LEU A 43 -0.86 -7.51 0.80
C LEU A 43 -1.22 -8.92 0.31
N ASP A 44 -2.50 -9.24 0.15
CA ASP A 44 -2.95 -10.54 -0.40
C ASP A 44 -2.40 -10.77 -1.82
N ILE A 45 -2.37 -9.72 -2.64
CA ILE A 45 -1.74 -9.78 -3.98
C ILE A 45 -0.24 -10.05 -3.86
N ALA A 46 0.47 -9.37 -2.94
CA ALA A 46 1.90 -9.59 -2.72
C ALA A 46 2.18 -11.04 -2.30
N ASP A 47 1.40 -11.55 -1.35
CA ASP A 47 1.51 -12.93 -0.85
C ASP A 47 1.21 -13.94 -1.96
N HIS A 48 0.23 -13.66 -2.83
CA HIS A 48 -0.07 -14.52 -3.97
C HIS A 48 1.12 -14.66 -4.93
N TYR A 49 1.83 -13.57 -5.24
CA TYR A 49 3.03 -13.61 -6.08
C TYR A 49 4.18 -14.37 -5.43
N GLU A 50 4.43 -14.14 -4.14
CA GLU A 50 5.47 -14.85 -3.38
C GLU A 50 5.22 -16.36 -3.35
N ASN A 51 3.96 -16.78 -3.13
CA ASN A 51 3.56 -18.18 -3.15
C ASN A 51 3.73 -18.85 -4.53
N GLN A 52 3.77 -18.07 -5.62
CA GLN A 52 4.08 -18.55 -6.96
C GLN A 52 5.59 -18.57 -7.26
N GLY A 53 6.44 -18.22 -6.29
CA GLY A 53 7.88 -18.09 -6.46
C GLY A 53 8.29 -16.83 -7.22
N ILE A 54 7.38 -15.85 -7.36
CA ILE A 54 7.64 -14.57 -8.01
C ILE A 54 7.97 -13.57 -6.90
N ASP A 55 9.25 -13.46 -6.56
CA ASP A 55 9.72 -12.49 -5.57
C ASP A 55 9.74 -11.07 -6.17
N ARG A 56 9.04 -10.15 -5.51
CA ARG A 56 8.97 -8.72 -5.85
C ARG A 56 9.18 -7.91 -4.57
N PRO A 57 10.41 -7.86 -4.03
CA PRO A 57 10.66 -7.28 -2.71
C PRO A 57 10.20 -5.82 -2.65
N LEU A 58 10.49 -5.04 -3.70
CA LEU A 58 10.08 -3.63 -3.82
C LEU A 58 8.57 -3.41 -3.74
N TYR A 59 7.76 -4.39 -4.16
CA TYR A 59 6.31 -4.28 -4.14
C TYR A 59 5.79 -4.33 -2.70
N ARG A 60 6.27 -5.28 -1.90
CA ARG A 60 5.92 -5.37 -0.47
C ARG A 60 6.47 -4.17 0.32
N SER A 61 7.70 -3.75 0.03
CA SER A 61 8.30 -2.54 0.62
C SER A 61 7.43 -1.30 0.39
N MET A 62 6.91 -1.14 -0.83
CA MET A 62 6.01 -0.04 -1.19
C MET A 62 4.73 -0.10 -0.37
N ILE A 63 4.06 -1.26 -0.30
CA ILE A 63 2.80 -1.40 0.44
C ILE A 63 3.00 -1.02 1.92
N TYR A 64 4.08 -1.52 2.55
CA TYR A 64 4.39 -1.14 3.93
C TYR A 64 4.72 0.34 4.08
N ALA A 65 5.41 0.97 3.12
CA ALA A 65 5.64 2.41 3.14
C ALA A 65 4.32 3.21 3.02
N MET A 66 3.35 2.74 2.24
CA MET A 66 2.03 3.35 2.15
C MET A 66 1.27 3.23 3.48
N ILE A 67 1.31 2.06 4.11
CA ILE A 67 0.71 1.83 5.43
C ILE A 67 1.37 2.72 6.49
N ALA A 68 2.70 2.80 6.52
CA ALA A 68 3.47 3.66 7.41
C ALA A 68 3.00 5.11 7.38
N TYR A 69 2.94 5.65 6.16
CA TYR A 69 2.49 7.01 5.92
C TYR A 69 1.05 7.19 6.39
N SER A 70 0.20 6.21 6.08
CA SER A 70 -1.22 6.22 6.43
C SER A 70 -1.46 6.24 7.92
N THR A 71 -0.63 5.54 8.72
CA THR A 71 -0.79 5.42 10.17
C THR A 71 0.08 6.38 10.96
N ASP A 72 0.84 7.26 10.30
CA ASP A 72 1.87 8.12 10.91
C ASP A 72 2.95 7.33 11.67
N CYS A 73 3.12 6.04 11.34
CA CYS A 73 4.11 5.18 11.94
C CYS A 73 5.43 5.32 11.18
N ASN A 74 6.51 5.66 11.89
CA ASN A 74 7.83 5.70 11.29
C ASN A 74 8.36 4.26 11.10
N ILE A 75 8.32 3.75 9.87
CA ILE A 75 9.01 2.51 9.53
C ILE A 75 10.45 2.88 9.18
N ASN A 76 11.42 2.28 9.88
CA ASN A 76 12.82 2.41 9.51
C ASN A 76 13.00 1.86 8.09
N ALA A 77 13.32 2.74 7.13
CA ALA A 77 13.43 2.39 5.71
C ALA A 77 14.43 1.26 5.42
N GLN A 78 15.41 1.03 6.31
CA GLN A 78 16.32 -0.11 6.21
C GLN A 78 15.63 -1.47 6.41
N MET A 79 14.56 -1.53 7.19
CA MET A 79 13.79 -2.77 7.40
C MET A 79 12.90 -3.13 6.21
N LEU A 80 12.66 -2.19 5.29
CA LEU A 80 11.84 -2.45 4.11
C LEU A 80 12.63 -3.12 2.97
N LEU A 81 13.96 -3.19 3.06
CA LEU A 81 14.84 -3.74 2.01
C LEU A 81 15.49 -5.08 2.38
N LEU A 82 15.15 -5.64 3.56
CA LEU A 82 15.64 -6.92 4.09
C LEU A 82 14.61 -8.02 3.84
#